data_AF-A0A7S2UJ94-F1
#
_entry.id   AF-A0A7S2UJ94-F1
#
_cell.length_a   1.000
_cell.length_b   1.000
_cell.length_c   1.000
_cell.angle_alpha   90.00
_cell.angle_beta   90.00
_cell.angle_gamma   90.00
#
_symmetry.space_group_name_H-M   'P 1'
#
loop_
_entity.id
_entity.type
_entity.pdbx_description
1 polymer ?
#
loop_
_entity_poly.entity_id
_entity_poly.type
_entity_poly.pdbx_seq_one_letter_code
_entity_poly.pdbx_strand_id
1 'polypeptide(L)'
;MNEDVHTMSDEEGDSGEIRDRVESDDMIYTKDTCSTFSSRPSSPVLDEEDAEERLSKSRERNREHARRTRLRKKAQLEALQTTLVDLQNKNRVLKQNVKMCSIASILIGLSSGSQSASDDGVADSTLVEDKLDSLPMTPVNGKRKRFVSECSEEPVPHQLKLTIKGKTTIIGGGKTHINWKSGVYCDENGVQQQLTQEQLKVLRRERNRMHAKMTRDRKKSFISSIKNATTRLESENKELHETLARQAEHHFVGQKITPSSSPLLAAMVAPISTPSLSDAEDYTLQSSVDYNVVG
;
A
#
# COMPACT_ATOMS: atom_id res chain seq x y z
N MET A 1 -24.40 45.60 20.21
CA MET A 1 -24.23 44.13 20.23
C MET A 1 -23.08 43.86 19.29
N ASN A 2 -21.88 43.77 19.86
CA ASN A 2 -20.66 43.56 19.10
C ASN A 2 -20.44 42.05 19.06
N GLU A 3 -20.48 41.47 17.86
CA GLU A 3 -20.14 40.07 17.65
C GLU A 3 -18.61 39.97 17.56
N ASP A 4 -18.02 39.37 18.59
CA ASP A 4 -16.60 39.01 18.63
C ASP A 4 -16.34 37.90 17.60
N VAL A 5 -15.77 38.29 16.46
CA VAL A 5 -15.24 37.39 15.44
C VAL A 5 -13.94 36.80 15.99
N HIS A 6 -14.05 35.61 16.59
CA HIS A 6 -12.92 34.84 17.06
C HIS A 6 -12.23 34.16 15.87
N THR A 7 -11.17 34.79 15.37
CA THR A 7 -10.28 34.27 14.35
C THR A 7 -9.49 33.09 14.91
N MET A 8 -9.95 31.87 14.59
CA MET A 8 -9.17 30.64 14.79
C MET A 8 -7.94 30.73 13.90
N SER A 9 -6.80 30.99 14.52
CA SER A 9 -5.50 30.98 13.86
C SER A 9 -5.11 29.53 13.62
N ASP A 10 -4.85 29.21 12.37
CA ASP A 10 -4.36 27.92 11.91
C ASP A 10 -3.09 27.54 12.69
N GLU A 11 -3.19 26.51 13.53
CA GLU A 11 -2.02 25.86 14.10
C GLU A 11 -1.26 25.17 12.96
N GLU A 12 -0.11 25.75 12.60
CA GLU A 12 0.87 25.14 11.72
C GLU A 12 1.21 23.75 12.25
N GLY A 13 0.77 22.74 11.51
CA GLY A 13 1.08 21.35 11.76
C GLY A 13 2.59 21.15 11.68
N ASP A 14 3.20 20.99 12.86
CA ASP A 14 4.53 20.47 13.09
C ASP A 14 4.68 19.16 12.29
N SER A 15 5.29 19.28 11.11
CA SER A 15 5.65 18.16 10.25
C SER A 15 6.84 17.47 10.90
N GLY A 16 6.51 16.70 11.95
CA GLY A 16 7.45 15.88 12.70
C GLY A 16 8.25 15.02 11.75
N GLU A 17 9.44 15.54 11.43
CA GLU A 17 10.50 14.88 10.69
C GLU A 17 10.80 13.60 11.48
N ILE A 18 10.24 12.47 11.02
CA ILE A 18 10.57 11.14 11.54
C ILE A 18 12.01 10.91 11.11
N ARG A 19 12.94 11.41 11.92
CA ARG A 19 14.34 11.00 11.88
C ARG A 19 14.33 9.52 12.15
N ASP A 20 14.55 8.74 11.10
CA ASP A 20 14.98 7.35 11.18
C ASP A 20 16.27 7.33 12.01
N ARG A 21 16.08 7.29 13.34
CA ARG A 21 17.13 7.09 14.32
C ARG A 21 17.63 5.68 14.08
N VAL A 22 18.67 5.59 13.26
CA VAL A 22 19.50 4.39 13.10
C VAL A 22 19.89 3.96 14.50
N GLU A 23 19.24 2.90 15.01
CA GLU A 23 19.63 2.21 16.22
C GLU A 23 21.02 1.61 15.98
N SER A 24 22.06 2.39 16.32
CA SER A 24 23.40 1.87 16.51
C SER A 24 23.36 0.95 17.74
N ASP A 25 23.31 -0.35 17.48
CA ASP A 25 23.45 -1.47 18.42
C ASP A 25 24.86 -1.50 19.07
N ASP A 26 25.30 -0.39 19.69
CA ASP A 26 26.44 -0.42 20.61
C ASP A 26 25.94 -0.88 21.98
N MET A 27 25.73 -2.19 22.05
CA MET A 27 25.51 -2.94 23.28
C MET A 27 26.77 -2.85 24.15
N ILE A 28 26.87 -1.79 24.96
CA ILE A 28 27.84 -1.69 26.04
C ILE A 28 27.51 -2.78 27.05
N TYR A 29 28.23 -3.89 26.95
CA TYR A 29 28.20 -5.01 27.89
C TYR A 29 28.88 -4.56 29.20
N THR A 30 28.17 -3.81 30.04
CA THR A 30 28.61 -3.52 31.41
C THR A 30 28.54 -4.81 32.21
N LYS A 31 29.68 -5.47 32.28
CA LYS A 31 29.92 -6.74 32.96
C LYS A 31 30.16 -6.48 34.45
N ASP A 32 29.19 -5.86 35.13
CA ASP A 32 29.33 -5.50 36.53
C ASP A 32 28.70 -6.54 37.45
N THR A 33 29.58 -7.41 37.94
CA THR A 33 29.69 -7.79 39.36
C THR A 33 28.41 -8.15 40.11
N CYS A 34 28.00 -9.41 39.95
CA CYS A 34 27.24 -10.13 40.98
C CYS A 34 28.22 -10.66 42.04
N SER A 35 28.47 -9.90 43.10
CA SER A 35 29.01 -10.46 44.35
C SER A 35 28.76 -9.50 45.52
N THR A 36 27.50 -9.42 45.97
CA THR A 36 27.21 -8.95 47.33
C THR A 36 26.24 -9.94 47.96
N PHE A 37 26.83 -10.84 48.73
CA PHE A 37 26.21 -11.85 49.57
C PHE A 37 25.44 -11.15 50.69
N SER A 38 24.23 -10.67 50.42
CA SER A 38 23.36 -10.09 51.44
C SER A 38 22.45 -11.17 52.00
N SER A 39 22.76 -11.59 53.22
CA SER A 39 21.99 -12.49 54.07
C SER A 39 20.49 -12.18 54.02
N ARG A 40 19.74 -13.13 53.47
CA ARG A 40 18.31 -13.02 53.18
C ARG A 40 17.51 -13.18 54.49
N PRO A 41 16.80 -12.14 54.98
CA PRO A 41 15.87 -12.30 56.09
C PRO A 41 14.72 -13.22 55.67
N SER A 42 14.30 -14.06 56.60
CA SER A 42 13.23 -15.05 56.48
C SER A 42 11.95 -14.44 55.89
N SER A 43 11.57 -15.03 54.75
CA SER A 43 10.42 -14.78 53.89
C SER A 43 9.15 -14.29 54.62
N PRO A 44 8.74 -13.01 54.46
CA PRO A 44 7.36 -12.63 54.69
C PRO A 44 6.50 -13.27 53.61
N VAL A 45 5.34 -13.81 53.99
CA VAL A 45 4.27 -14.32 53.13
C VAL A 45 3.66 -13.12 52.41
N LEU A 46 4.40 -12.55 51.45
CA LEU A 46 3.93 -11.46 50.61
C LEU A 46 3.05 -12.06 49.51
N ASP A 47 1.76 -12.12 49.84
CA ASP A 47 0.61 -11.87 48.98
C ASP A 47 0.70 -12.42 47.54
N GLU A 48 0.33 -13.68 47.36
CA GLU A 48 0.09 -14.29 46.04
C GLU A 48 -0.87 -13.44 45.18
N GLU A 49 -1.76 -12.66 45.80
CA GLU A 49 -2.64 -11.69 45.14
C GLU A 49 -1.86 -10.61 44.35
N ASP A 50 -0.71 -10.13 44.85
CA ASP A 50 0.12 -9.14 44.15
C ASP A 50 0.82 -9.74 42.91
N ALA A 51 1.18 -11.03 42.97
CA ALA A 51 1.77 -11.71 41.81
C ALA A 51 0.75 -11.89 40.65
N GLU A 52 -0.49 -12.25 40.97
CA GLU A 52 -1.56 -12.38 39.97
C GLU A 52 -1.99 -11.00 39.44
N GLU A 53 -2.06 -9.96 40.28
CA GLU A 53 -2.34 -8.60 39.85
C GLU A 53 -1.26 -8.09 38.88
N ARG A 54 0.03 -8.30 39.19
CA ARG A 54 1.13 -7.95 38.28
C ARG A 54 1.05 -8.69 36.95
N LEU A 55 0.71 -9.99 36.97
CA LEU A 55 0.55 -10.77 35.75
C LEU A 55 -0.62 -10.28 34.91
N SER A 56 -1.76 -9.96 35.55
CA SER A 56 -2.95 -9.44 34.86
C SER A 56 -2.71 -8.06 34.23
N LYS A 57 -2.06 -7.14 34.96
CA LYS A 57 -1.66 -5.81 34.45
C LYS A 57 -0.64 -5.91 33.31
N SER A 58 0.30 -6.87 33.39
CA SER A 58 1.23 -7.15 32.30
C SER A 58 0.52 -7.65 31.04
N ARG A 59 -0.44 -8.57 31.18
CA ARG A 59 -1.28 -9.05 30.07
C ARG A 59 -2.09 -7.92 29.45
N GLU A 60 -2.65 -7.01 30.25
CA GLU A 60 -3.40 -5.86 29.73
C GLU A 60 -2.49 -4.90 28.95
N ARG A 61 -1.33 -4.54 29.49
CA ARG A 61 -0.35 -3.71 28.74
C ARG A 61 0.05 -4.36 27.42
N ASN A 62 0.25 -5.68 27.40
CA ASN A 62 0.57 -6.40 26.18
C ASN A 62 -0.58 -6.37 25.16
N ARG A 63 -1.84 -6.56 25.61
CA ARG A 63 -3.04 -6.43 24.77
C ARG A 63 -3.13 -5.05 24.16
N GLU A 64 -2.96 -4.01 24.96
CA GLU A 64 -3.05 -2.62 24.51
C GLU A 64 -1.93 -2.26 23.52
N HIS A 65 -0.68 -2.64 23.82
CA HIS A 65 0.44 -2.47 22.90
C HIS A 65 0.21 -3.18 21.56
N ALA A 66 -0.35 -4.40 21.60
CA ALA A 66 -0.71 -5.14 20.40
C ALA A 66 -1.82 -4.44 19.60
N ARG A 67 -2.85 -3.87 20.25
CA ARG A 67 -3.90 -3.07 19.59
C ARG A 67 -3.29 -1.85 18.91
N ARG A 68 -2.52 -1.03 19.63
CA ARG A 68 -1.87 0.17 19.09
C ARG A 68 -0.96 -0.14 17.90
N THR A 69 -0.16 -1.20 18.00
CA THR A 69 0.70 -1.64 16.90
C THR A 69 -0.11 -2.05 15.67
N ARG A 70 -1.24 -2.76 15.86
CA ARG A 70 -2.13 -3.13 14.76
C ARG A 70 -2.76 -1.90 14.11
N LEU A 71 -3.25 -0.95 14.92
CA LEU A 71 -3.85 0.29 14.45
C LEU A 71 -2.85 1.11 13.63
N ARG A 72 -1.64 1.33 14.14
CA ARG A 72 -0.56 2.04 13.43
C ARG A 72 -0.24 1.38 12.09
N LYS A 73 -0.09 0.05 12.08
CA LYS A 73 0.19 -0.69 10.83
C LYS A 73 -0.96 -0.66 9.85
N LYS A 74 -2.21 -0.64 10.34
CA LYS A 74 -3.41 -0.49 9.51
C LYS A 74 -3.41 0.90 8.86
N ALA A 75 -3.24 1.97 9.64
CA ALA A 75 -3.17 3.33 9.13
C ALA A 75 -2.04 3.52 8.09
N GLN A 76 -0.85 2.95 8.33
CA GLN A 76 0.25 2.98 7.35
C GLN A 76 -0.11 2.27 6.04
N LEU A 77 -0.81 1.13 6.11
CA LEU A 77 -1.25 0.42 4.91
C LEU A 77 -2.33 1.20 4.16
N GLU A 78 -3.29 1.79 4.87
CA GLU A 78 -4.33 2.64 4.30
C GLU A 78 -3.72 3.87 3.61
N ALA A 79 -2.75 4.54 4.23
CA ALA A 79 -2.03 5.66 3.61
C ALA A 79 -1.32 5.24 2.29
N LEU A 80 -0.65 4.09 2.28
CA LEU A 80 -0.04 3.56 1.04
C LEU A 80 -1.09 3.23 -0.04
N GLN A 81 -2.28 2.76 0.35
CA GLN A 81 -3.36 2.49 -0.60
C GLN A 81 -3.95 3.78 -1.16
N THR A 82 -4.19 4.80 -0.32
CA THR A 82 -4.68 6.10 -0.76
C THR A 82 -3.70 6.76 -1.74
N THR A 83 -2.42 6.83 -1.39
CA THR A 83 -1.38 7.39 -2.30
C THR A 83 -1.33 6.67 -3.64
N LEU A 84 -1.47 5.34 -3.66
CA LEU A 84 -1.54 4.57 -4.90
C LEU A 84 -2.73 4.98 -5.77
N VAL A 85 -3.92 5.14 -5.18
CA VAL A 85 -5.13 5.57 -5.90
C VAL A 85 -4.96 7.00 -6.45
N ASP A 86 -4.41 7.92 -5.66
CA ASP A 86 -4.17 9.30 -6.08
C ASP A 86 -3.18 9.37 -7.24
N LEU A 87 -2.09 8.60 -7.17
CA LEU A 87 -1.11 8.51 -8.25
C LEU A 87 -1.68 7.89 -9.53
N GLN A 88 -2.56 6.88 -9.42
CA GLN A 88 -3.27 6.32 -10.56
C GLN A 88 -4.20 7.35 -11.22
N ASN A 89 -4.94 8.10 -10.41
CA ASN A 89 -5.81 9.17 -10.90
C ASN A 89 -5.00 10.26 -11.61
N LYS A 90 -3.89 10.69 -11.00
CA LYS A 90 -2.96 11.65 -11.59
C LYS A 90 -2.39 11.14 -12.92
N ASN A 91 -1.96 9.87 -12.97
CA ASN A 91 -1.46 9.23 -14.18
C ASN A 91 -2.49 9.26 -15.31
N ARG A 92 -3.75 8.91 -15.00
CA ARG A 92 -4.86 8.94 -15.96
C ARG A 92 -5.07 10.34 -16.55
N VAL A 93 -5.08 11.36 -15.70
CA VAL A 93 -5.24 12.77 -16.13
C VAL A 93 -4.06 13.22 -17.00
N LEU A 94 -2.83 12.91 -16.60
CA LEU A 94 -1.63 13.29 -17.36
C LEU A 94 -1.59 12.62 -18.74
N LYS A 95 -1.92 11.33 -18.82
CA LYS A 95 -2.05 10.62 -20.10
C LYS A 95 -3.09 11.26 -21.01
N GLN A 96 -4.24 11.65 -20.45
CA GLN A 96 -5.27 12.36 -21.21
C GLN A 96 -4.73 13.70 -21.73
N ASN A 97 -4.03 14.48 -20.90
CA ASN A 97 -3.45 15.76 -21.32
C ASN A 97 -2.41 15.59 -22.43
N VAL A 98 -1.53 14.60 -22.34
CA VAL A 98 -0.53 14.31 -23.40
C VAL A 98 -1.24 13.98 -24.72
N LYS A 99 -2.33 13.20 -24.67
CA LYS A 99 -3.15 12.91 -25.87
C LYS A 99 -3.79 14.18 -26.42
N MET A 100 -4.36 15.04 -25.58
CA MET A 100 -4.97 16.30 -26.01
C MET A 100 -3.95 17.25 -26.66
N CYS A 101 -2.74 17.37 -26.10
CA CYS A 101 -1.66 18.17 -26.69
C CYS A 101 -1.19 17.60 -28.04
N SER A 102 -1.11 16.26 -28.17
CA SER A 102 -0.81 15.59 -29.44
C SER A 102 -1.89 15.89 -30.50
N ILE A 103 -3.17 15.74 -30.14
CA ILE A 103 -4.29 16.07 -31.03
C ILE A 103 -4.25 17.55 -31.44
N ALA A 104 -4.03 18.46 -30.49
CA ALA A 104 -3.91 19.89 -30.76
C ALA A 104 -2.76 20.19 -31.73
N SER A 105 -1.61 19.52 -31.59
CA SER A 105 -0.46 19.67 -32.48
C SER A 105 -0.80 19.28 -33.92
N ILE A 106 -1.54 18.18 -34.11
CA ILE A 106 -2.04 17.75 -35.43
C ILE A 106 -3.01 18.78 -36.01
N LEU A 107 -3.98 19.24 -35.22
CA LEU A 107 -4.99 20.22 -35.67
C LEU A 107 -4.35 21.56 -36.10
N ILE A 108 -3.36 22.05 -35.34
CA ILE A 108 -2.61 23.27 -35.69
C ILE A 108 -1.82 23.06 -36.99
N GLY A 109 -1.19 21.90 -37.17
CA GLY A 109 -0.49 21.54 -38.41
C GLY A 109 -1.41 21.52 -39.63
N LEU A 110 -2.59 20.89 -39.51
CA LEU A 110 -3.60 20.84 -40.57
C LEU A 110 -4.14 22.24 -40.93
N SER A 111 -4.36 23.11 -39.95
CA SER A 111 -4.82 24.48 -40.21
C SER A 111 -3.78 25.36 -40.90
N SER A 112 -2.49 25.06 -40.75
CA SER A 112 -1.38 25.86 -41.31
C SER A 112 -1.01 25.46 -42.75
N GLY A 113 -1.46 24.29 -43.22
CA GLY A 113 -0.99 23.64 -44.45
C GLY A 113 -1.67 24.03 -45.78
N SER A 114 -2.38 25.17 -45.86
CA SER A 114 -3.12 25.51 -47.10
C SER A 114 -2.35 26.35 -48.12
N GLN A 115 -1.05 26.63 -47.95
CA GLN A 115 -0.33 27.57 -48.85
C GLN A 115 1.00 27.12 -49.49
N SER A 116 1.50 25.90 -49.28
CA SER A 116 2.70 25.47 -49.99
C SER A 116 2.73 23.97 -50.25
N ALA A 117 2.17 23.58 -51.41
CA ALA A 117 2.32 22.26 -52.00
C ALA A 117 3.74 22.08 -52.54
N SER A 118 4.65 21.64 -51.68
CA SER A 118 5.97 21.12 -52.04
C SER A 118 6.43 20.28 -50.83
N ASP A 119 6.14 18.98 -50.81
CA ASP A 119 6.93 17.89 -51.39
C ASP A 119 7.82 17.23 -50.30
N ASP A 120 7.68 15.91 -50.22
CA ASP A 120 8.39 14.87 -49.47
C ASP A 120 8.86 15.06 -48.00
N GLY A 121 8.20 14.34 -47.08
CA GLY A 121 8.70 14.13 -45.71
C GLY A 121 7.77 13.30 -44.83
N VAL A 122 7.69 11.99 -45.08
CA VAL A 122 6.90 11.01 -44.32
C VAL A 122 7.44 10.86 -42.89
N ALA A 123 6.89 11.61 -41.93
CA ALA A 123 7.11 11.38 -40.51
C ALA A 123 6.12 10.33 -40.01
N ASP A 124 6.60 9.08 -39.96
CA ASP A 124 5.93 7.91 -39.40
C ASP A 124 5.67 8.10 -37.90
N SER A 125 4.54 8.76 -37.56
CA SER A 125 3.97 8.70 -36.22
C SER A 125 3.16 7.42 -36.09
N THR A 126 3.86 6.31 -35.86
CA THR A 126 3.27 5.08 -35.33
C THR A 126 2.58 5.40 -34.00
N LEU A 127 1.26 5.60 -34.08
CA LEU A 127 0.34 5.47 -32.96
C LEU A 127 0.45 4.04 -32.45
N VAL A 128 1.36 3.81 -31.51
CA VAL A 128 1.37 2.58 -30.73
C VAL A 128 0.08 2.65 -29.91
N GLU A 129 -0.96 1.94 -30.35
CA GLU A 129 -2.13 1.70 -29.52
C GLU A 129 -1.65 0.96 -28.27
N ASP A 130 -1.43 1.73 -27.22
CA ASP A 130 -1.27 1.24 -25.86
C ASP A 130 -2.50 0.40 -25.55
N LYS A 131 -2.35 -0.91 -25.75
CA LYS A 131 -3.23 -1.95 -25.25
C LYS A 131 -3.24 -1.77 -23.74
N LEU A 132 -4.17 -0.93 -23.27
CA LEU A 132 -4.36 -0.56 -21.87
C LEU A 132 -4.36 -1.84 -21.03
N ASP A 133 -3.21 -2.08 -20.40
CA ASP A 133 -3.01 -3.00 -19.29
C ASP A 133 -3.86 -2.50 -18.12
N SER A 134 -5.17 -2.64 -18.28
CA SER A 134 -6.12 -2.76 -17.20
C SER A 134 -5.85 -4.10 -16.52
N LEU A 135 -4.69 -4.23 -15.88
CA LEU A 135 -4.47 -5.29 -14.91
C LEU A 135 -5.59 -5.14 -13.89
N PRO A 136 -6.58 -6.04 -13.86
CA PRO A 136 -7.71 -5.89 -12.97
C PRO A 136 -7.18 -6.12 -11.56
N MET A 137 -6.96 -5.02 -10.82
CA MET A 137 -6.87 -5.00 -9.36
C MET A 137 -8.26 -5.26 -8.74
N THR A 138 -9.11 -6.07 -9.38
CA THR A 138 -10.32 -6.55 -8.73
C THR A 138 -9.90 -7.54 -7.65
N PRO A 139 -10.30 -7.35 -6.39
CA PRO A 139 -10.11 -8.38 -5.38
C PRO A 139 -10.91 -9.60 -5.85
N VAL A 140 -10.18 -10.64 -6.27
CA VAL A 140 -10.76 -11.91 -6.72
C VAL A 140 -11.48 -12.54 -5.53
N ASN A 141 -12.76 -12.20 -5.38
CA ASN A 141 -13.67 -12.74 -4.37
C ASN A 141 -14.20 -14.14 -4.75
N GLY A 142 -13.69 -14.76 -5.82
CA GLY A 142 -14.07 -16.09 -6.27
C GLY A 142 -13.13 -17.18 -5.77
N LYS A 143 -13.64 -18.11 -4.95
CA LYS A 143 -13.07 -19.43 -4.58
C LYS A 143 -11.53 -19.52 -4.70
N ARG A 144 -10.85 -18.93 -3.70
CA ARG A 144 -9.42 -19.02 -3.35
C ARG A 144 -8.57 -19.90 -4.31
N LYS A 145 -8.29 -19.40 -5.51
CA LYS A 145 -7.07 -19.81 -6.21
C LYS A 145 -5.91 -19.25 -5.39
N ARG A 146 -5.07 -20.13 -4.84
CA ARG A 146 -3.86 -19.71 -4.14
C ARG A 146 -3.05 -18.91 -5.15
N PHE A 147 -2.82 -17.63 -4.89
CA PHE A 147 -1.89 -16.82 -5.68
C PHE A 147 -0.54 -17.52 -5.68
N VAL A 148 -0.22 -18.17 -6.80
CA VAL A 148 1.12 -18.66 -7.07
C VAL A 148 1.87 -17.41 -7.52
N SER A 149 2.74 -16.87 -6.67
CA SER A 149 3.58 -15.76 -7.07
C SER A 149 4.53 -16.25 -8.16
N GLU A 150 4.45 -15.64 -9.34
CA GLU A 150 5.13 -16.07 -10.58
C GLU A 150 6.63 -15.72 -10.62
N CYS A 151 7.16 -15.16 -9.53
CA CYS A 151 8.54 -14.68 -9.44
C CYS A 151 9.27 -15.42 -8.32
N SER A 152 9.76 -16.64 -8.62
CA SER A 152 10.95 -17.27 -8.04
C SER A 152 10.97 -18.75 -8.43
N GLU A 153 12.17 -19.27 -8.69
CA GLU A 153 12.49 -20.71 -8.64
C GLU A 153 11.65 -21.42 -7.58
N GLU A 154 11.02 -22.52 -7.99
CA GLU A 154 9.98 -23.23 -7.25
C GLU A 154 10.41 -23.45 -5.79
N PRO A 155 9.82 -22.74 -4.81
CA PRO A 155 10.26 -22.85 -3.44
C PRO A 155 9.87 -24.24 -2.95
N VAL A 156 10.87 -25.11 -2.87
CA VAL A 156 10.73 -26.48 -2.34
C VAL A 156 9.93 -26.38 -1.04
N PRO A 157 8.75 -27.03 -0.95
CA PRO A 157 7.87 -26.90 0.20
C PRO A 157 8.68 -27.23 1.45
N HIS A 158 8.73 -26.29 2.40
CA HIS A 158 9.55 -26.42 3.60
C HIS A 158 9.07 -27.66 4.36
N GLN A 159 9.84 -28.74 4.25
CA GLN A 159 9.52 -30.00 4.90
C GLN A 159 9.74 -29.86 6.40
N LEU A 160 8.72 -30.20 7.19
CA LEU A 160 8.75 -30.15 8.64
C LEU A 160 9.43 -31.41 9.17
N LYS A 161 10.62 -31.28 9.75
CA LYS A 161 11.29 -32.40 10.45
C LYS A 161 10.75 -32.47 11.88
N LEU A 162 10.03 -33.54 12.22
CA LEU A 162 9.59 -33.81 13.59
C LEU A 162 10.24 -35.08 14.12
N THR A 163 10.76 -35.03 15.34
CA THR A 163 11.34 -36.19 16.01
C THR A 163 10.24 -36.91 16.79
N ILE A 164 9.71 -38.01 16.25
CA ILE A 164 8.67 -38.84 16.88
C ILE A 164 9.34 -40.14 17.34
N LYS A 165 9.33 -40.42 18.64
CA LYS A 165 9.97 -41.62 19.24
C LYS A 165 11.45 -41.79 18.84
N GLY A 166 12.20 -40.68 18.78
CA GLY A 166 13.62 -40.69 18.39
C GLY A 166 13.89 -40.81 16.89
N LYS A 167 12.86 -40.98 16.04
CA LYS A 167 13.01 -40.97 14.58
C LYS A 167 12.59 -39.62 14.02
N THR A 168 13.44 -38.99 13.22
CA THR A 168 13.11 -37.75 12.51
C THR A 168 12.25 -38.09 11.30
N THR A 169 10.94 -37.87 11.41
CA THR A 169 9.99 -38.02 10.31
C THR A 169 9.86 -36.68 9.58
N ILE A 170 10.00 -36.72 8.26
CA ILE A 170 9.86 -35.57 7.39
C ILE A 170 8.39 -35.46 6.97
N ILE A 171 7.75 -34.35 7.29
CA ILE A 171 6.33 -34.12 7.07
C ILE A 171 6.17 -33.07 5.98
N GLY A 172 5.43 -33.41 4.93
CA GLY A 172 5.14 -32.51 3.80
C GLY A 172 5.67 -32.97 2.45
N GLY A 173 6.24 -34.18 2.34
CA GLY A 173 6.68 -34.77 1.07
C GLY A 173 6.36 -36.26 1.01
N GLY A 174 5.11 -36.64 0.68
CA GLY A 174 4.71 -38.05 0.51
C GLY A 174 3.29 -38.38 1.00
N LYS A 175 2.99 -39.68 1.10
CA LYS A 175 1.70 -40.23 1.58
C LYS A 175 1.45 -40.00 3.09
N THR A 176 2.44 -39.51 3.83
CA THR A 176 2.34 -39.26 5.26
C THR A 176 1.43 -38.05 5.52
N HIS A 177 0.24 -38.31 6.07
CA HIS A 177 -0.71 -37.28 6.47
C HIS A 177 -0.81 -37.23 8.00
N ILE A 178 -0.82 -36.02 8.56
CA ILE A 178 -0.96 -35.82 10.01
C ILE A 178 -2.22 -35.02 10.30
N ASN A 179 -3.10 -35.61 11.11
CA ASN A 179 -4.22 -34.90 11.69
C ASN A 179 -3.78 -34.15 12.96
N TRP A 180 -3.42 -32.88 12.81
CA TRP A 180 -3.04 -31.96 13.88
C TRP A 180 -4.11 -31.75 14.98
N LYS A 181 -5.37 -32.17 14.76
CA LYS A 181 -6.43 -32.17 15.77
C LYS A 181 -6.39 -33.45 16.62
N SER A 182 -6.40 -34.62 15.99
CA SER A 182 -6.44 -35.92 16.70
C SER A 182 -5.06 -36.46 17.11
N GLY A 183 -3.99 -35.98 16.50
CA GLY A 183 -2.63 -36.52 16.65
C GLY A 183 -2.41 -37.84 15.94
N VAL A 184 -3.35 -38.30 15.09
CA VAL A 184 -3.19 -39.51 14.28
C VAL A 184 -2.34 -39.18 13.06
N TYR A 185 -1.31 -39.98 12.80
CA TYR A 185 -0.47 -39.92 11.60
C TYR A 185 -0.34 -41.30 10.96
N CYS A 186 -0.22 -41.33 9.63
CA CYS A 186 0.11 -42.56 8.90
C CYS A 186 1.62 -42.60 8.65
N ASP A 187 2.27 -43.69 9.03
CA ASP A 187 3.67 -43.94 8.69
C ASP A 187 3.85 -44.37 7.23
N GLU A 188 5.10 -44.61 6.81
CA GLU A 188 5.45 -45.02 5.45
C GLU A 188 4.81 -46.37 5.05
N ASN A 189 4.51 -47.22 6.03
CA ASN A 189 3.83 -48.51 5.83
C ASN A 189 2.30 -48.36 5.79
N GLY A 190 1.77 -47.14 5.96
CA GLY A 190 0.34 -46.86 6.04
C GLY A 190 -0.29 -47.23 7.37
N VAL A 191 0.48 -47.60 8.39
CA VAL A 191 -0.03 -47.91 9.72
C VAL A 191 -0.34 -46.60 10.45
N GLN A 192 -1.55 -46.50 10.99
CA GLN A 192 -1.97 -45.35 11.79
C GLN A 192 -1.33 -45.44 13.18
N GLN A 193 -0.61 -44.40 13.56
CA GLN A 193 -0.05 -44.25 14.90
C GLN A 193 -0.60 -42.97 15.55
N GLN A 194 -0.83 -43.02 16.86
CA GLN A 194 -1.28 -41.87 17.62
C GLN A 194 -0.09 -41.20 18.33
N LEU A 195 0.03 -39.89 18.19
CA LEU A 195 1.01 -39.08 18.91
C LEU A 195 0.64 -38.97 20.38
N THR A 196 1.66 -38.95 21.23
CA THR A 196 1.48 -38.60 22.65
C THR A 196 0.98 -37.16 22.79
N GLN A 197 0.33 -36.84 23.92
CA GLN A 197 -0.23 -35.51 24.12
C GLN A 197 0.84 -34.40 24.15
N GLU A 198 2.04 -34.71 24.61
CA GLU A 198 3.20 -33.81 24.59
C GLU A 198 3.69 -33.56 23.17
N GLN A 199 3.87 -34.62 22.37
CA GLN A 199 4.22 -34.51 20.96
C GLN A 199 3.16 -33.71 20.18
N LEU A 200 1.87 -33.94 20.47
CA LEU A 200 0.77 -33.19 19.86
C LEU A 200 0.81 -31.69 20.24
N LYS A 201 1.15 -31.35 21.49
CA LYS A 201 1.35 -29.96 21.92
C LYS A 201 2.51 -29.31 21.17
N VAL A 202 3.65 -29.98 21.03
CA VAL A 202 4.81 -29.50 20.26
C VAL A 202 4.43 -29.27 18.80
N LEU A 203 3.75 -30.25 18.17
CA LEU A 203 3.30 -30.16 16.79
C LEU A 203 2.36 -28.97 16.56
N ARG A 204 1.40 -28.75 17.47
CA ARG A 204 0.49 -27.59 17.40
C ARG A 204 1.23 -26.26 17.55
N ARG A 205 2.20 -26.17 18.46
CA ARG A 205 3.04 -24.97 18.61
C ARG A 205 3.84 -24.69 17.35
N GLU A 206 4.50 -25.69 16.78
CA GLU A 206 5.31 -25.51 15.58
C GLU A 206 4.46 -25.14 14.37
N ARG A 207 3.30 -25.78 14.20
CA ARG A 207 2.32 -25.41 13.17
C ARG A 207 1.83 -23.97 13.32
N ASN A 208 1.58 -23.50 14.54
CA ASN A 208 1.20 -22.11 14.79
C ASN A 208 2.34 -21.15 14.45
N ARG A 209 3.58 -21.48 14.85
CA ARG A 209 4.80 -20.72 14.49
C ARG A 209 4.95 -20.59 12.98
N MET A 210 4.85 -21.70 12.25
CA MET A 210 4.85 -21.75 10.78
C MET A 210 3.75 -20.87 10.18
N HIS A 211 2.50 -21.00 10.65
CA HIS A 211 1.40 -20.19 10.16
C HIS A 211 1.62 -18.69 10.41
N ALA A 212 2.12 -18.33 11.58
CA ALA A 212 2.46 -16.96 11.93
C ALA A 212 3.56 -16.42 10.99
N LYS A 213 4.62 -17.21 10.74
CA LYS A 213 5.68 -16.87 9.78
C LYS A 213 5.11 -16.64 8.38
N MET A 214 4.43 -17.64 7.80
CA MET A 214 3.83 -17.53 6.46
C MET A 214 2.86 -16.34 6.33
N THR A 215 2.12 -16.00 7.39
CA THR A 215 1.22 -14.85 7.38
C THR A 215 1.98 -13.53 7.42
N ARG A 216 3.09 -13.45 8.16
CA ARG A 216 3.98 -12.28 8.13
C ARG A 216 4.61 -12.10 6.76
N ASP A 217 5.11 -13.19 6.17
CA ASP A 217 5.76 -13.17 4.85
C ASP A 217 4.78 -12.71 3.77
N ARG A 218 3.57 -13.30 3.71
CA ARG A 218 2.51 -12.86 2.78
C ARG A 218 2.18 -11.37 2.94
N LYS A 219 2.07 -10.88 4.18
CA LYS A 219 1.84 -9.45 4.44
C LYS A 219 3.02 -8.59 4.00
N LYS A 220 4.24 -9.03 4.22
CA LYS A 220 5.47 -8.34 3.79
C LYS A 220 5.52 -8.23 2.26
N SER A 221 5.28 -9.34 1.56
CA SER A 221 5.21 -9.36 0.09
C SER A 221 4.10 -8.44 -0.43
N PHE A 222 2.91 -8.45 0.19
CA PHE A 222 1.81 -7.55 -0.19
C PHE A 222 2.17 -6.07 -0.02
N ILE A 223 2.74 -5.69 1.14
CA ILE A 223 3.20 -4.32 1.38
C ILE A 223 4.30 -3.92 0.38
N SER A 224 5.25 -4.83 0.11
CA SER A 224 6.30 -4.59 -0.89
C SER A 224 5.71 -4.38 -2.28
N SER A 225 4.69 -5.15 -2.67
CA SER A 225 4.01 -4.99 -3.95
C SER A 225 3.35 -3.62 -4.09
N ILE A 226 2.69 -3.13 -3.04
CA ILE A 226 2.08 -1.78 -3.05
C ILE A 226 3.16 -0.72 -3.17
N LYS A 227 4.22 -0.78 -2.37
CA LYS A 227 5.34 0.17 -2.42
C LYS A 227 6.00 0.23 -3.81
N ASN A 228 6.21 -0.92 -4.44
CA ASN A 228 6.75 -1.00 -5.79
C ASN A 228 5.79 -0.38 -6.83
N ALA A 229 4.48 -0.59 -6.67
CA ALA A 229 3.49 0.04 -7.54
C ALA A 229 3.45 1.57 -7.39
N THR A 230 3.51 2.08 -6.15
CA THR A 230 3.61 3.52 -5.85
C THR A 230 4.83 4.15 -6.51
N THR A 231 6.03 3.59 -6.27
CA THR A 231 7.29 4.12 -6.86
C THR A 231 7.29 4.09 -8.38
N ARG A 232 6.71 3.05 -9.00
CA ARG A 232 6.52 2.99 -10.45
C ARG A 232 5.62 4.11 -10.96
N LEU A 233 4.46 4.31 -10.33
CA LEU A 233 3.51 5.36 -10.72
C LEU A 233 4.07 6.77 -10.51
N GLU A 234 4.88 6.98 -9.47
CA GLU A 234 5.58 8.25 -9.25
C GLU A 234 6.54 8.56 -10.39
N SER A 235 7.37 7.58 -10.79
CA SER A 235 8.30 7.72 -11.91
C SER A 235 7.56 7.99 -13.23
N GLU A 236 6.49 7.24 -13.51
CA GLU A 236 5.70 7.40 -14.74
C GLU A 236 5.00 8.77 -14.79
N ASN A 237 4.45 9.22 -13.66
CA ASN A 237 3.86 10.56 -13.56
C ASN A 237 4.90 11.66 -13.79
N LYS A 238 6.11 11.49 -13.27
CA LYS A 238 7.22 12.41 -13.50
C LYS A 238 7.56 12.51 -14.99
N GLU A 239 7.69 11.38 -15.69
CA GLU A 239 7.98 11.34 -17.13
C GLU A 239 6.88 11.99 -17.98
N LEU A 240 5.60 11.76 -17.64
CA LEU A 240 4.48 12.41 -18.33
C LEU A 240 4.49 13.94 -18.14
N HIS A 241 4.83 14.41 -16.93
CA HIS A 241 5.01 15.84 -16.68
C HIS A 241 6.16 16.43 -17.52
N GLU A 242 7.31 15.76 -17.58
CA GLU A 242 8.45 16.18 -18.42
C GLU A 242 8.09 16.20 -19.91
N THR A 243 7.24 15.27 -20.36
CA THR A 243 6.74 15.24 -21.75
C THR A 243 5.82 16.42 -22.04
N LEU A 244 4.88 16.73 -21.14
CA LEU A 244 4.03 17.92 -21.27
C LEU A 244 4.85 19.21 -21.25
N ALA A 245 5.87 19.29 -20.40
CA ALA A 245 6.76 20.45 -20.34
C ALA A 245 7.52 20.66 -21.67
N ARG A 246 8.09 19.58 -22.24
CA ARG A 246 8.74 19.64 -23.57
C ARG A 246 7.77 20.07 -24.68
N GLN A 247 6.53 19.59 -24.66
CA GLN A 247 5.51 20.02 -25.62
C GLN A 247 5.17 21.50 -25.48
N ALA A 248 5.03 22.00 -24.25
CA ALA A 248 4.76 23.41 -23.99
C ALA A 248 5.89 24.32 -24.50
N GLU A 249 7.15 23.93 -24.31
CA GLU A 249 8.32 24.65 -24.84
C GLU A 249 8.31 24.70 -26.38
N HIS A 250 8.02 23.57 -27.03
CA HIS A 250 8.00 23.49 -28.50
C HIS A 250 6.92 24.37 -29.12
N HIS A 251 5.75 24.48 -28.49
CA HIS A 251 4.69 25.38 -28.94
C HIS A 251 5.07 26.86 -28.80
N PHE A 252 5.86 27.24 -27.81
CA PHE A 252 6.21 28.64 -27.56
C PHE A 252 7.34 29.15 -28.47
N VAL A 253 8.30 28.30 -28.84
CA VAL A 253 9.48 28.72 -29.61
C VAL A 253 9.18 28.91 -31.11
N GLY A 254 8.23 28.15 -31.67
CA GLY A 254 7.91 28.19 -33.11
C GLY A 254 7.01 29.35 -33.55
N GLN A 255 6.26 29.94 -32.61
CA GLN A 255 5.34 31.03 -32.89
C GLN A 255 5.93 32.36 -32.42
N LYS A 256 6.89 32.91 -33.17
CA LYS A 256 7.03 34.37 -33.25
C LYS A 256 5.82 34.91 -33.99
N ILE A 257 4.66 34.90 -33.31
CA ILE A 257 3.51 35.69 -33.71
C ILE A 257 3.98 37.13 -33.52
N THR A 258 4.64 37.68 -34.54
CA THR A 258 4.58 39.12 -34.73
C THR A 258 3.08 39.43 -34.73
N PRO A 259 2.58 40.31 -33.86
CA PRO A 259 1.21 40.77 -33.91
C PRO A 259 1.02 41.49 -35.25
N SER A 260 0.77 40.72 -36.30
CA SER A 260 0.39 41.22 -37.61
C SER A 260 -0.96 41.86 -37.40
N SER A 261 -0.96 43.19 -37.38
CA SER A 261 -2.10 44.10 -37.33
C SER A 261 -3.43 43.38 -37.51
N SER A 262 -4.18 43.26 -36.40
CA SER A 262 -5.56 42.83 -36.45
C SER A 262 -6.31 43.67 -37.48
N PRO A 263 -7.12 43.05 -38.37
CA PRO A 263 -8.03 43.80 -39.21
C PRO A 263 -9.01 44.54 -38.28
N LEU A 264 -9.09 45.85 -38.50
CA LEU A 264 -9.89 46.82 -37.78
C LEU A 264 -11.38 46.53 -38.02
N LEU A 265 -11.93 45.50 -37.36
CA LEU A 265 -13.37 45.24 -37.35
C LEU A 265 -14.03 46.16 -36.33
N ALA A 266 -14.39 47.33 -36.85
CA ALA A 266 -15.15 48.36 -36.17
C ALA A 266 -16.49 47.80 -35.65
N ALA A 267 -16.66 47.94 -34.33
CA ALA A 267 -17.88 48.23 -33.58
C ALA A 267 -19.24 48.08 -34.32
N MET A 268 -19.96 47.00 -34.01
CA MET A 268 -21.42 47.06 -33.82
C MET A 268 -21.78 46.19 -32.60
N VAL A 269 -21.82 46.82 -31.43
CA VAL A 269 -22.28 46.23 -30.17
C VAL A 269 -23.80 46.39 -30.10
N ALA A 270 -24.54 45.28 -30.12
CA ALA A 270 -25.92 45.24 -29.67
C ALA A 270 -25.96 44.67 -28.24
N PRO A 271 -26.78 45.24 -27.33
CA PRO A 271 -26.87 44.79 -25.94
C PRO A 271 -27.63 43.47 -25.85
N ILE A 272 -26.94 42.38 -25.52
CA ILE A 272 -27.57 41.09 -25.21
C ILE A 272 -27.87 41.08 -23.71
N SER A 273 -29.17 41.08 -23.39
CA SER A 273 -29.71 40.92 -22.05
C SER A 273 -29.27 39.60 -21.42
N THR A 274 -28.62 39.69 -20.27
CA THR A 274 -28.27 38.56 -19.40
C THR A 274 -29.52 38.04 -18.68
N PRO A 275 -29.89 36.75 -18.80
CA PRO A 275 -30.89 36.15 -17.92
C PRO A 275 -30.30 35.92 -16.54
N SER A 276 -31.01 36.37 -15.50
CA SER A 276 -30.67 36.19 -14.09
C SER A 276 -30.81 34.73 -13.68
N LEU A 277 -29.71 34.14 -13.22
CA LEU A 277 -29.63 32.78 -12.71
C LEU A 277 -29.96 32.78 -11.21
N SER A 278 -31.25 32.86 -10.87
CA SER A 278 -31.78 32.51 -9.56
C SER A 278 -32.41 31.14 -9.67
N ASP A 279 -31.78 30.13 -9.06
CA ASP A 279 -32.35 28.86 -8.55
C ASP A 279 -31.23 27.81 -8.54
N ALA A 280 -30.31 27.97 -7.59
CA ALA A 280 -29.40 26.90 -7.19
C ALA A 280 -30.09 26.14 -6.05
N GLU A 281 -30.77 25.05 -6.40
CA GLU A 281 -31.28 24.12 -5.41
C GLU A 281 -30.12 23.42 -4.68
N ASP A 282 -30.27 23.40 -3.36
CA ASP A 282 -29.40 22.87 -2.34
C ASP A 282 -29.37 21.33 -2.43
N TYR A 283 -28.54 20.78 -3.32
CA TYR A 283 -28.31 19.33 -3.40
C TYR A 283 -27.34 18.90 -2.29
N THR A 284 -27.87 18.74 -1.08
CA THR A 284 -27.19 18.07 0.03
C THR A 284 -27.03 16.58 -0.30
N LEU A 285 -25.85 16.20 -0.79
CA LEU A 285 -25.46 14.80 -0.95
C LEU A 285 -25.28 14.16 0.43
N GLN A 286 -26.33 13.51 0.94
CA GLN A 286 -26.23 12.54 2.03
C GLN A 286 -25.39 11.34 1.57
N SER A 287 -24.08 11.40 1.87
CA SER A 287 -23.16 10.29 1.76
C SER A 287 -23.48 9.25 2.84
N SER A 288 -24.42 8.36 2.55
CA SER A 288 -24.66 7.16 3.36
C SER A 288 -23.57 6.14 3.06
N VAL A 289 -22.47 6.20 3.83
CA VAL A 289 -21.44 5.17 3.81
C VAL A 289 -21.88 4.06 4.75
N ASP A 290 -22.62 3.09 4.22
CA ASP A 290 -22.95 1.87 4.95
C ASP A 290 -21.68 1.04 5.14
N TYR A 291 -21.07 1.17 6.32
CA TYR A 291 -20.02 0.27 6.78
C TYR A 291 -20.63 -1.10 7.10
N ASN A 292 -20.55 -2.02 6.13
CA ASN A 292 -20.78 -3.44 6.38
C ASN A 292 -19.69 -4.00 7.30
N VAL A 293 -19.97 -3.99 8.60
CA VAL A 293 -19.23 -4.72 9.62
C VAL A 293 -19.58 -6.20 9.48
N VAL A 294 -18.72 -6.95 8.79
CA VAL A 294 -18.78 -8.43 8.80
C VAL A 294 -17.99 -8.93 10.00
N GLY A 295 -18.69 -9.53 10.95
CA GLY A 295 -18.15 -10.29 12.08
C GLY A 295 -17.73 -11.71 11.71
#